data_AF-A0A7X0DXX4-F1
#
_entry.id   AF-A0A7X0DXX4-F1
#
_cell.length_a   1.000
_cell.length_b   1.000
_cell.length_c   1.000
_cell.angle_alpha   90.00
_cell.angle_beta   90.00
_cell.angle_gamma   90.00
#
_symmetry.space_group_name_H-M   'P 1'
#
loop_
_entity.id
_entity.type
_entity.pdbx_description
1 polymer ?
#
loop_
_entity_poly.entity_id
_entity_poly.type
_entity_poly.pdbx_seq_one_letter_code
_entity_poly.pdbx_strand_id
1 'polypeptide(L)'
;MIFHGTNIVSETLRKSPNEAVIAWLVRHDAELALPTVTIAEIAFGIQKIQPDRRSERIEQGVSEWRRRFADRIFGLTEEAALAYGDIMGDPARWGARNVSAGWHDRRNCAGQWQSTCHAKPRRFRDHWA
;
A
#
# COMPACT_ATOMS: atom_id res chain seq x y z
N MET A 1 -11.39 4.83 13.38
CA MET A 1 -10.22 4.06 12.89
C MET A 1 -10.22 4.11 11.37
N ILE A 2 -9.13 4.54 10.75
CA ILE A 2 -8.99 4.73 9.30
C ILE A 2 -7.78 3.93 8.82
N PHE A 3 -8.01 2.98 7.91
CA PHE A 3 -6.95 2.14 7.33
C PHE A 3 -6.33 2.82 6.10
N HIS A 4 -5.00 2.85 6.06
CA HIS A 4 -4.27 3.49 4.96
C HIS A 4 -3.51 2.48 4.13
N GLY A 5 -3.61 2.66 2.82
CA GLY A 5 -2.88 1.88 1.84
C GLY A 5 -1.43 2.33 1.67
N THR A 6 -0.73 1.59 0.82
CA THR A 6 0.67 1.79 0.44
C THR A 6 0.95 3.18 -0.10
N ASN A 7 0.01 3.78 -0.84
CA ASN A 7 0.17 5.09 -1.45
C ASN A 7 0.46 6.20 -0.42
N ILE A 8 -0.22 6.19 0.72
CA ILE A 8 -0.04 7.20 1.77
C ILE A 8 1.28 6.96 2.51
N VAL A 9 1.56 5.72 2.92
CA VAL A 9 2.84 5.37 3.58
C VAL A 9 4.01 5.70 2.67
N SER A 10 3.95 5.29 1.40
CA SER A 10 5.00 5.55 0.43
C SER A 10 5.20 7.04 0.15
N GLU A 11 4.14 7.86 0.12
CA GLU A 11 4.29 9.31 -0.04
C GLU A 11 5.15 9.93 1.07
N THR A 12 4.96 9.50 2.33
CA THR A 12 5.75 10.04 3.47
C THR A 12 7.22 9.68 3.43
N LEU A 13 7.57 8.66 2.67
CA LEU A 13 8.94 8.18 2.55
C LEU A 13 9.62 8.76 1.29
N ARG A 14 8.98 9.64 0.52
CA ARG A 14 9.63 10.39 -0.57
C ARG A 14 10.58 11.45 -0.01
N LYS A 15 11.57 11.88 -0.81
CA LYS A 15 12.49 12.97 -0.42
C LYS A 15 11.78 14.31 -0.21
N SER A 16 10.79 14.59 -1.06
CA SER A 16 9.92 15.76 -0.96
C SER A 16 8.48 15.27 -0.96
N PRO A 17 7.90 15.00 0.22
CA PRO A 17 6.52 14.53 0.34
C PRO A 17 5.53 15.67 0.08
N ASN A 18 4.33 15.34 -0.38
CA ASN A 18 3.25 16.30 -0.50
C ASN A 18 2.79 16.79 0.89
N GLU A 19 2.98 18.09 1.15
CA GLU A 19 2.62 18.72 2.42
C GLU A 19 1.16 18.53 2.83
N ALA A 20 0.23 18.50 1.86
CA ALA A 20 -1.18 18.28 2.15
C ALA A 20 -1.44 16.86 2.71
N VAL A 21 -0.71 15.87 2.20
CA VAL A 21 -0.78 14.48 2.69
C VAL A 21 -0.19 14.38 4.09
N ILE A 22 0.95 15.02 4.34
CA ILE A 22 1.57 15.06 5.67
C ILE A 22 0.65 15.75 6.68
N ALA A 23 0.09 16.91 6.33
CA ALA A 23 -0.81 17.65 7.19
C ALA A 23 -2.10 16.85 7.50
N TRP A 24 -2.61 16.10 6.51
CA TRP A 24 -3.74 15.20 6.73
C TRP A 24 -3.41 14.07 7.69
N LEU A 25 -2.24 13.43 7.53
CA LEU A 25 -1.77 12.38 8.43
C LEU A 25 -1.62 12.86 9.88
N VAL A 26 -1.03 14.04 10.07
CA VAL A 26 -0.89 14.62 11.41
C VAL A 26 -2.25 14.90 12.05
N ARG A 27 -3.21 15.43 11.29
CA ARG A 27 -4.56 15.73 11.80
C ARG A 27 -5.32 14.49 12.25
N HIS A 28 -5.15 13.38 11.54
CA HIS A 28 -5.91 12.14 11.80
C HIS A 28 -5.12 11.09 12.57
N ASP A 29 -3.91 11.41 13.05
CA ASP A 29 -2.93 10.44 13.53
C ASP A 29 -3.49 9.41 14.51
N ALA A 30 -4.26 9.84 15.50
CA ALA A 30 -4.85 8.97 16.52
C ALA A 30 -5.86 7.96 15.96
N GLU A 31 -6.48 8.27 14.82
CA GLU A 31 -7.46 7.40 14.17
C GLU A 31 -6.83 6.45 13.15
N LEU A 32 -5.57 6.67 12.78
CA LEU A 32 -4.91 5.87 11.73
C LEU A 32 -4.58 4.46 12.23
N ALA A 33 -4.74 3.48 11.34
CA ALA A 33 -4.33 2.09 11.51
C ALA A 33 -3.50 1.62 10.31
N LEU A 34 -2.58 0.69 10.57
CA LEU A 34 -1.66 0.14 9.56
C LEU A 34 -1.96 -1.35 9.30
N PRO A 35 -2.52 -1.72 8.13
CA PRO A 35 -2.68 -3.12 7.77
C PRO A 35 -1.33 -3.82 7.55
N THR A 36 -1.20 -5.08 7.95
CA THR A 36 0.00 -5.90 7.65
C THR A 36 0.22 -6.08 6.15
N VAL A 37 -0.84 -6.04 5.34
CA VAL A 37 -0.76 -6.06 3.87
C VAL A 37 0.04 -4.86 3.35
N THR A 38 -0.22 -3.67 3.88
CA THR A 38 0.53 -2.46 3.50
C THR A 38 2.01 -2.56 3.88
N ILE A 39 2.33 -3.16 5.03
CA ILE A 39 3.72 -3.43 5.43
C ILE A 39 4.38 -4.40 4.42
N ALA A 40 3.68 -5.47 4.02
CA ALA A 40 4.19 -6.43 3.05
C ALA A 40 4.47 -5.78 1.69
N GLU A 41 3.59 -4.92 1.21
CA GLU A 41 3.77 -4.19 -0.06
C GLU A 41 4.95 -3.21 -0.01
N ILE A 42 5.10 -2.45 1.09
CA ILE A 42 6.25 -1.55 1.28
C ILE A 42 7.56 -2.35 1.32
N ALA A 43 7.60 -3.45 2.08
CA ALA A 43 8.77 -4.31 2.16
C ALA A 43 9.13 -4.90 0.79
N PHE A 44 8.14 -5.36 0.02
CA PHE A 44 8.33 -5.82 -1.35
C PHE A 44 8.90 -4.71 -2.25
N GLY A 45 8.36 -3.49 -2.18
CA GLY A 45 8.86 -2.33 -2.92
C GLY A 45 10.33 -2.04 -2.63
N ILE A 46 10.73 -2.08 -1.35
CA ILE A 46 12.13 -1.90 -0.93
C ILE A 46 13.05 -2.97 -1.50
N GLN A 47 12.62 -4.24 -1.49
CA GLN A 47 13.42 -5.34 -2.04
C GLN A 47 13.63 -5.24 -3.56
N LYS A 48 12.79 -4.48 -4.28
CA LYS A 48 12.98 -4.22 -5.71
C LYS A 48 14.02 -3.14 -6.00
N ILE A 49 14.44 -2.35 -5.00
CA ILE A 49 15.51 -1.37 -5.16
C ILE A 49 16.84 -2.11 -5.13
N GLN A 50 17.72 -1.84 -6.10
CA GLN A 50 19.07 -2.41 -6.10
C GLN A 50 19.79 -2.02 -4.79
N PRO A 51 20.56 -2.94 -4.15
CA PRO A 51 21.13 -2.69 -2.82
C PRO A 51 21.97 -1.41 -2.73
N ASP A 52 22.74 -1.10 -3.78
CA ASP A 52 23.57 0.11 -3.90
C ASP A 52 22.77 1.42 -4.02
N ARG A 53 21.47 1.31 -4.35
CA ARG A 53 20.53 2.44 -4.49
C ARG A 53 19.51 2.51 -3.37
N ARG A 54 19.56 1.57 -2.43
CA ARG A 54 18.62 1.55 -1.31
C ARG A 54 19.05 2.58 -0.29
N SER A 55 18.25 3.64 -0.18
CA SER A 55 18.54 4.71 0.78
C SER A 55 18.26 4.24 2.20
N GLU A 56 19.23 4.38 3.11
CA GLU A 56 19.08 4.16 4.56
C GLU A 56 17.87 4.92 5.13
N ARG A 57 17.59 6.12 4.59
CA ARG A 57 16.41 6.93 4.94
C ARG A 57 15.10 6.18 4.76
N ILE A 58 14.99 5.34 3.73
CA ILE A 58 13.76 4.56 3.47
C ILE A 58 13.62 3.46 4.53
N GLU A 59 14.71 2.75 4.84
CA GLU A 59 14.70 1.70 5.86
C GLU A 59 14.40 2.27 7.26
N GLN A 60 14.99 3.41 7.59
CA GLN A 60 14.70 4.16 8.81
C GLN A 60 13.24 4.62 8.83
N GLY A 61 12.75 5.20 7.74
CA GLY A 61 11.36 5.66 7.64
C GLY A 61 10.35 4.53 7.85
N VAL A 62 10.58 3.35 7.28
CA VAL A 62 9.70 2.18 7.52
C VAL A 62 9.79 1.71 8.97
N SER A 63 10.98 1.71 9.56
CA SER A 63 11.16 1.34 10.97
C SER A 63 10.41 2.30 11.90
N GLU A 64 10.45 3.60 11.61
CA GLU A 64 9.71 4.63 12.34
C GLU A 64 8.19 4.47 12.19
N TRP A 65 7.70 4.17 10.98
CA TRP A 65 6.28 3.84 10.77
C TRP A 65 5.86 2.63 11.61
N ARG A 66 6.63 1.54 11.59
CA ARG A 66 6.34 0.34 12.38
C ARG A 66 6.33 0.64 13.88
N ARG A 67 7.23 1.50 14.36
CA ARG A 67 7.32 1.92 15.75
C ARG A 67 6.13 2.80 16.16
N ARG A 68 5.78 3.78 15.33
CA ARG A 68 4.66 4.72 15.56
C ARG A 68 3.30 4.04 15.61
N PHE A 69 3.14 2.96 14.85
CA PHE A 69 1.89 2.20 14.73
C PHE A 69 1.91 0.87 15.47
N ALA A 70 2.89 0.62 16.34
CA ALA A 70 3.09 -0.70 16.95
C ALA A 70 1.84 -1.28 17.64
N ASP A 71 1.02 -0.41 18.23
CA ASP A 71 -0.24 -0.72 18.92
C ASP A 71 -1.47 -0.73 17.98
N ARG A 72 -1.30 -0.33 16.72
CA ARG A 72 -2.34 -0.14 15.71
C ARG A 72 -2.00 -0.80 14.38
N ILE A 73 -1.21 -1.88 14.44
CA ILE A 73 -0.99 -2.79 13.32
C ILE A 73 -2.05 -3.88 13.36
N PHE A 74 -2.76 -4.06 12.24
CA PHE A 74 -3.84 -5.04 12.12
C PHE A 74 -3.52 -6.08 11.06
N GLY A 75 -3.60 -7.35 11.44
CA GLY A 75 -3.47 -8.47 10.52
C GLY A 75 -4.67 -8.58 9.58
N LEU A 76 -4.44 -9.03 8.34
CA LEU A 76 -5.51 -9.53 7.50
C LEU A 76 -5.97 -10.88 8.05
N THR A 77 -7.17 -10.91 8.64
CA THR A 77 -7.79 -12.14 9.14
C THR A 77 -8.56 -12.86 8.03
N GLU A 78 -8.94 -14.11 8.27
CA GLU A 78 -9.79 -14.88 7.36
C GLU A 78 -11.14 -14.17 7.13
N GLU A 79 -11.76 -13.67 8.19
CA GLU A 79 -13.05 -12.96 8.12
C GLU A 79 -12.92 -11.69 7.27
N ALA A 80 -11.84 -10.93 7.46
CA ALA A 80 -11.56 -9.74 6.66
C ALA A 80 -11.31 -10.09 5.18
N ALA A 81 -10.67 -11.22 4.90
CA ALA A 81 -10.42 -11.70 3.54
C ALA A 81 -11.72 -12.17 2.84
N LEU A 82 -12.62 -12.84 3.55
CA LEU A 82 -13.93 -13.24 3.03
C LEU A 82 -14.82 -12.02 2.75
N ALA A 83 -14.92 -11.10 3.71
CA ALA A 83 -15.69 -9.86 3.55
C ALA A 83 -15.16 -9.01 2.37
N TYR A 84 -13.84 -8.99 2.18
CA TYR A 84 -13.21 -8.38 1.02
C TYR A 84 -13.68 -9.02 -0.29
N GLY A 85 -13.70 -10.35 -0.36
CA GLY A 85 -14.20 -11.09 -1.53
C GLY A 85 -15.65 -10.73 -1.87
N ASP A 86 -16.53 -10.66 -0.87
CA ASP A 86 -17.94 -10.29 -1.05
C ASP A 86 -18.09 -8.85 -1.58
N ILE A 87 -17.32 -7.89 -1.01
CA ILE A 87 -17.37 -6.49 -1.42
C ILE A 87 -16.90 -6.31 -2.86
N MET A 88 -15.85 -7.02 -3.27
CA MET A 88 -15.30 -6.92 -4.62
C MET A 88 -16.05 -7.73 -5.66
N GLY A 89 -16.75 -8.80 -5.23
CA GLY A 89 -17.58 -9.64 -6.07
C GLY A 89 -18.89 -8.99 -6.48
N ASP A 90 -19.33 -7.93 -5.76
CA ASP A 90 -20.57 -7.20 -6.04
C ASP A 90 -20.35 -6.07 -7.07
N PRO A 91 -20.76 -6.25 -8.34
CA PRO A 91 -20.55 -5.26 -9.40
C PRO A 91 -21.35 -3.97 -9.17
N ALA A 92 -22.42 -4.01 -8.36
CA ALA A 92 -23.22 -2.84 -8.03
C ALA A 92 -22.48 -1.89 -7.10
N ARG A 93 -21.53 -2.40 -6.28
CA ARG A 93 -20.68 -1.58 -5.41
C ARG A 93 -19.56 -0.84 -6.15
N TRP A 94 -19.17 -1.33 -7.32
CA TRP A 94 -18.04 -0.79 -8.10
C TRP A 94 -18.45 -0.13 -9.42
N GLY A 95 -19.75 -0.06 -9.70
CA GLY A 95 -20.30 0.68 -10.83
C GLY A 95 -19.87 0.15 -12.20
N ALA A 96 -20.27 -1.09 -12.56
CA ALA A 96 -20.44 -1.66 -13.91
C ALA A 96 -19.38 -1.39 -15.03
N ARG A 97 -18.23 -0.80 -14.74
CA ARG A 97 -17.14 -0.57 -15.69
C ARG A 97 -15.86 -1.07 -15.04
N ASN A 98 -15.46 -2.29 -15.40
CA ASN A 98 -14.11 -2.91 -15.26
C ASN A 98 -14.08 -4.34 -14.71
N VAL A 99 -15.18 -5.09 -14.72
CA VAL A 99 -15.16 -6.55 -14.49
C VAL A 99 -15.49 -7.29 -15.79
N SER A 100 -14.64 -7.12 -16.81
CA SER A 100 -14.68 -7.98 -18.01
C SER A 100 -13.35 -8.72 -18.18
N ALA A 101 -13.44 -10.04 -17.98
CA ALA A 101 -12.71 -11.10 -18.67
C ALA A 101 -11.17 -11.04 -18.75
N GLY A 102 -10.52 -11.96 -18.04
CA GLY A 102 -9.09 -12.26 -18.23
C GLY A 102 -8.51 -13.23 -17.20
N TRP A 103 -9.19 -14.34 -16.88
CA TRP A 103 -8.71 -15.35 -15.92
C TRP A 103 -7.98 -16.55 -16.58
N HIS A 104 -7.62 -16.46 -17.86
CA HIS A 104 -6.77 -17.45 -18.51
C HIS A 104 -5.45 -16.83 -19.00
N ASP A 105 -4.37 -17.27 -18.35
CA ASP A 105 -2.95 -17.07 -18.67
C ASP A 105 -2.32 -15.67 -18.45
N ARG A 106 -1.87 -15.41 -17.21
CA ARG A 106 -0.44 -15.21 -16.87
C ARG A 106 -0.24 -14.87 -15.39
N ARG A 107 0.38 -15.82 -14.67
CA ARG A 107 1.18 -15.63 -13.43
C ARG A 107 0.73 -14.52 -12.45
N ASN A 108 -0.03 -14.95 -11.44
CA ASN A 108 -0.01 -14.46 -10.05
C ASN A 108 -0.39 -12.99 -9.81
N CYS A 109 -1.69 -12.68 -9.75
CA CYS A 109 -2.27 -11.53 -9.02
C CYS A 109 -3.79 -11.71 -8.94
N ALA A 110 -4.34 -12.04 -7.76
CA ALA A 110 -5.78 -12.01 -7.50
C ALA A 110 -6.15 -10.61 -6.96
N GLY A 111 -7.13 -9.94 -7.58
CA GLY A 111 -7.52 -8.53 -7.32
C GLY A 111 -7.76 -8.24 -5.83
N GLN A 112 -7.30 -7.15 -5.20
CA GLN A 112 -7.26 -5.70 -5.50
C GLN A 112 -5.99 -5.21 -6.21
N TRP A 113 -5.24 -6.18 -6.74
CA TRP A 113 -3.87 -6.07 -7.20
C TRP A 113 -3.70 -5.54 -8.64
N GLN A 114 -4.65 -4.77 -9.18
CA GLN A 114 -4.45 -4.09 -10.48
C GLN A 114 -3.50 -2.89 -10.35
N SER A 115 -3.49 -2.20 -9.21
CA SER A 115 -2.49 -1.15 -8.91
C SER A 115 -1.08 -1.74 -8.72
N THR A 116 -0.95 -3.02 -8.39
CA THR A 116 0.34 -3.73 -8.25
C THR A 116 0.95 -4.15 -9.59
N CYS A 117 0.15 -4.27 -10.65
CA CYS A 117 0.67 -4.40 -12.02
C CYS A 117 0.88 -3.05 -12.72
N HIS A 118 0.18 -1.99 -12.29
CA HIS A 118 0.28 -0.64 -12.86
C HIS A 118 1.12 0.35 -12.04
N ALA A 119 1.73 -0.06 -10.93
CA ALA A 119 2.84 0.66 -10.32
C ALA A 119 4.00 0.70 -11.32
N LYS A 120 3.93 1.69 -12.21
CA LYS A 120 4.86 1.91 -13.31
C LYS A 120 6.29 1.75 -12.78
N PRO A 121 7.11 0.86 -13.36
CA PRO A 121 8.52 0.72 -13.02
C PRO A 121 9.33 2.04 -13.13
N ARG A 122 8.77 3.08 -13.77
CA ARG A 122 9.37 4.41 -13.85
C ARG A 122 9.17 5.25 -12.59
N ARG A 123 8.01 5.21 -11.92
CA ARG A 123 7.70 6.17 -10.83
C ARG A 123 8.37 5.83 -9.48
N PHE A 124 8.71 4.56 -9.25
CA PHE A 124 9.38 4.13 -8.01
C PHE A 124 10.89 4.45 -8.02
N ARG A 125 11.55 4.46 -9.19
CA ARG A 125 12.97 4.83 -9.32
C ARG A 125 13.21 6.33 -9.16
N ASP A 126 12.34 7.15 -9.74
CA ASP A 126 12.62 8.59 -9.92
C ASP A 126 12.32 9.44 -8.67
N HIS A 127 11.65 8.89 -7.66
CA HIS A 127 11.25 9.63 -6.45
C HIS A 127 11.97 9.21 -5.16
N TRP A 128 12.80 8.17 -5.24
CA TRP A 128 13.33 7.46 -4.07
C TRP A 128 14.85 7.26 -4.08
N ALA A 129 15.49 7.43 -5.24
CA ALA A 129 16.93 7.61 -5.36
C ALA A 129 17.35 8.97 -4.81
#